data_AF-A0A2S5MRP0-F1
#
_entry.id   AF-A0A2S5MRP0-F1
#
_cell.length_a   1.000
_cell.length_b   1.000
_cell.length_c   1.000
_cell.angle_alpha   90.00
_cell.angle_beta   90.00
_cell.angle_gamma   90.00
#
_symmetry.space_group_name_H-M   'P 1'
#
loop_
_entity.id
_entity.type
_entity.pdbx_description
1 polymer ?
#
loop_
_entity_poly.entity_id
_entity_poly.type
_entity_poly.pdbx_seq_one_letter_code
_entity_poly.pdbx_strand_id
1 'polypeptide(L)'
;MTRNIARARAGQDRSSLYEEITGKIIAELEAGRVPWVQPWGTAAAKAPLAMPKNATTRRGYSGINVLILWGAVIERGFSGQSWLTFRQALGIGGNVRKGEHGTTVVYADRFTPEDERRRAERDGDEPGAIPFLKRFTVFNTDQCEGLPEDITTTVPPPPEGLILPQAEALIAATGVDFRIGGARAFYNSSHDFVQVPPPQAYFEPINWHRTAFHELGHASGHSSRLGRDLSGSFGSKNYAREELVAEMAGAFVCASLGIEPTVRHADYIGSWLEVLREDDRAIVRAASAASKAADYLLAFQIDPPQSIAIDLAASERHAA
;
A
#
# COMPACT_ATOMS: atom_id res chain seq x y z
N MET A 1 -59.02 12.11 24.22
CA MET A 1 -57.55 12.08 24.42
C MET A 1 -56.92 11.49 23.17
N THR A 2 -56.51 12.33 22.22
CA THR A 2 -55.96 11.90 20.93
C THR A 2 -54.46 12.13 20.98
N ARG A 3 -53.68 11.05 21.11
CA ARG A 3 -52.21 11.13 21.20
C ARG A 3 -51.64 11.55 19.84
N ASN A 4 -51.11 12.76 19.82
CA ASN A 4 -50.36 13.33 18.72
C ASN A 4 -48.99 12.62 18.66
N ILE A 5 -48.83 11.61 17.80
CA ILE A 5 -47.53 10.98 17.55
C ILE A 5 -46.79 11.88 16.57
N ALA A 6 -45.87 12.69 17.11
CA ALA A 6 -44.97 13.51 16.33
C ALA A 6 -44.18 12.62 15.36
N ARG A 7 -44.40 12.81 14.05
CA ARG A 7 -43.52 12.29 13.00
C ARG A 7 -42.13 12.87 13.22
N ALA A 8 -41.18 12.04 13.66
CA ALA A 8 -39.77 12.39 13.69
C ALA A 8 -39.34 12.88 12.31
N ARG A 9 -38.83 14.11 12.24
CA ARG A 9 -38.44 14.79 11.00
C ARG A 9 -37.23 14.08 10.38
N ALA A 10 -37.43 13.46 9.22
CA ALA A 10 -36.37 12.89 8.36
C ALA A 10 -35.31 13.90 7.86
N GLY A 11 -35.41 15.18 8.26
CA GLY A 11 -34.42 16.22 7.96
C GLY A 11 -33.21 16.21 8.89
N GLN A 12 -33.35 15.77 10.15
CA GLN A 12 -32.22 15.76 11.12
C GLN A 12 -31.17 14.69 10.79
N ASP A 13 -31.59 13.56 10.22
CA ASP A 13 -30.69 12.44 9.88
C ASP A 13 -29.98 12.63 8.51
N ARG A 14 -30.40 13.64 7.74
CA ARG A 14 -29.74 14.07 6.50
C ARG A 14 -28.63 15.08 6.77
N SER A 15 -28.87 16.06 7.65
CA SER A 15 -27.83 17.03 8.01
C SER A 15 -26.67 16.34 8.74
N SER A 16 -26.97 15.39 9.64
CA SER A 16 -25.96 14.63 10.38
C SER A 16 -24.98 13.85 9.49
N LEU A 17 -25.44 13.29 8.36
CA LEU A 17 -24.58 12.53 7.44
C LEU A 17 -23.65 13.43 6.64
N TYR A 18 -24.16 14.55 6.11
CA TYR A 18 -23.31 15.54 5.46
C TYR A 18 -22.33 16.13 6.48
N GLU A 19 -22.77 16.39 7.71
CA GLU A 19 -21.91 16.85 8.82
C GLU A 19 -20.86 15.80 9.21
N GLU A 20 -21.18 14.50 9.24
CA GLU A 20 -20.19 13.44 9.56
C GLU A 20 -19.16 13.28 8.43
N ILE A 21 -19.62 13.22 7.17
CA ILE A 21 -18.73 13.10 6.00
C ILE A 21 -17.86 14.35 5.88
N THR A 22 -18.46 15.53 6.03
CA THR A 22 -17.74 16.81 6.01
C THR A 22 -16.81 16.92 7.21
N GLY A 23 -17.21 16.46 8.39
CA GLY A 23 -16.38 16.44 9.60
C GLY A 23 -15.15 15.54 9.46
N LYS A 24 -15.31 14.36 8.83
CA LYS A 24 -14.17 13.49 8.49
C LYS A 24 -13.25 14.14 7.47
N ILE A 25 -13.80 14.76 6.43
CA ILE A 25 -13.02 15.50 5.43
C ILE A 25 -12.28 16.68 6.07
N ILE A 26 -12.93 17.44 6.95
CA ILE A 26 -12.34 18.56 7.68
C ILE A 26 -11.23 18.07 8.60
N ALA A 27 -11.45 16.99 9.37
CA ALA A 27 -10.41 16.41 10.23
C ALA A 27 -9.19 15.95 9.43
N GLU A 28 -9.40 15.38 8.24
CA GLU A 28 -8.31 15.05 7.32
C GLU A 28 -7.57 16.32 6.85
N LEU A 29 -8.30 17.37 6.45
CA LEU A 29 -7.73 18.66 6.02
C LEU A 29 -6.97 19.37 7.15
N GLU A 30 -7.51 19.39 8.37
CA GLU A 30 -6.89 19.93 9.58
C GLU A 30 -5.62 19.17 9.95
N ALA A 31 -5.59 17.86 9.67
CA ALA A 31 -4.41 17.03 9.82
C ALA A 31 -3.46 17.10 8.60
N GLY A 32 -3.65 18.08 7.70
CA GLY A 32 -2.79 18.36 6.55
C GLY A 32 -2.99 17.44 5.35
N ARG A 33 -4.08 16.67 5.31
CA ARG A 33 -4.38 15.69 4.27
C ARG A 33 -5.58 16.14 3.43
N VAL A 34 -5.40 16.31 2.12
CA VAL A 34 -6.53 16.60 1.23
C VAL A 34 -7.02 15.28 0.61
N PRO A 35 -8.24 14.79 0.93
CA PRO A 35 -8.66 13.44 0.54
C PRO A 35 -8.72 13.20 -0.98
N TRP A 36 -8.83 14.28 -1.76
CA TRP A 36 -8.85 14.27 -3.23
C TRP A 36 -7.67 15.01 -3.88
N VAL A 37 -6.79 15.64 -3.10
CA VAL A 37 -5.53 16.26 -3.57
C VAL A 37 -4.39 15.65 -2.77
N GLN A 38 -4.07 14.40 -3.03
CA GLN A 38 -2.79 13.85 -2.61
C GLN A 38 -1.74 14.12 -3.69
N PRO A 39 -0.51 14.50 -3.32
CA PRO A 39 0.61 14.53 -4.25
C PRO A 39 0.88 13.07 -4.59
N TRP A 40 0.69 12.70 -5.85
CA TRP A 40 0.99 11.36 -6.36
C TRP A 40 2.44 11.01 -6.01
N GLY A 41 2.63 10.28 -4.91
CA GLY A 41 3.94 9.83 -4.46
C GLY A 41 4.23 9.78 -2.95
N THR A 42 3.44 10.31 -2.02
CA THR A 42 3.79 10.16 -0.58
C THR A 42 3.48 8.77 -0.04
N ALA A 43 4.41 8.25 0.76
CA ALA A 43 4.59 6.86 1.23
C ALA A 43 3.49 6.28 2.15
N ALA A 44 2.25 6.76 2.04
CA ALA A 44 1.14 6.36 2.92
C ALA A 44 0.02 5.56 2.22
N ALA A 45 0.02 5.44 0.89
CA ALA A 45 -1.06 4.77 0.16
C ALA A 45 -0.75 3.28 -0.11
N LYS A 46 -1.27 2.41 0.75
CA LYS A 46 -1.11 0.95 0.80
C LYS A 46 -1.93 0.13 -0.22
N ALA A 47 -2.59 0.76 -1.17
CA ALA A 47 -3.41 0.06 -2.17
C ALA A 47 -2.78 0.18 -3.56
N PRO A 48 -2.86 -0.84 -4.44
CA PRO A 48 -2.71 -0.59 -5.86
C PRO A 48 -3.72 0.50 -6.26
N LEU A 49 -3.28 1.40 -7.14
CA LEU A 49 -4.04 2.56 -7.61
C LEU A 49 -5.20 2.09 -8.51
N ALA A 50 -6.19 1.47 -7.89
CA ALA A 50 -7.34 0.83 -8.52
C ALA A 50 -8.62 1.48 -8.01
N MET A 51 -9.58 1.64 -8.92
CA MET A 51 -10.92 2.09 -8.56
C MET A 51 -11.57 1.08 -7.62
N PRO A 52 -12.17 1.52 -6.50
CA PRO A 52 -12.94 0.63 -5.63
C PRO A 52 -14.01 -0.06 -6.45
N LYS A 53 -14.14 -1.38 -6.28
CA LYS A 53 -15.14 -2.19 -7.00
C LYS A 53 -15.86 -3.13 -6.06
N ASN A 54 -17.09 -3.46 -6.41
CA ASN A 54 -17.82 -4.50 -5.71
C ASN A 54 -17.26 -5.88 -6.10
N ALA A 55 -16.88 -6.70 -5.14
CA ALA A 55 -16.17 -7.95 -5.39
C ALA A 55 -17.03 -8.99 -6.13
N THR A 56 -18.33 -9.05 -5.80
CA THR A 56 -19.28 -9.99 -6.43
C THR A 56 -19.74 -9.53 -7.80
N THR A 57 -20.11 -8.25 -7.96
CA THR A 57 -20.69 -7.73 -9.21
C THR A 57 -19.66 -7.12 -10.16
N ARG A 58 -18.42 -6.94 -9.71
CA ARG A 58 -17.30 -6.31 -10.43
C ARG A 58 -17.53 -4.83 -10.82
N ARG A 59 -18.67 -4.24 -10.47
CA ARG A 59 -18.98 -2.83 -10.76
C ARG A 59 -18.10 -1.89 -9.93
N GLY A 60 -17.57 -0.85 -10.58
CA GLY A 60 -16.83 0.22 -9.91
C GLY A 60 -17.75 1.12 -9.07
N TYR A 61 -17.26 1.55 -7.91
CA TYR A 61 -17.89 2.62 -7.13
C TYR A 61 -17.60 3.99 -7.78
N SER A 62 -18.48 4.95 -7.54
CA SER A 62 -18.40 6.29 -8.11
C SER A 62 -18.74 7.38 -7.07
N GLY A 63 -18.41 8.63 -7.41
CA GLY A 63 -18.70 9.79 -6.57
C GLY A 63 -17.99 9.74 -5.22
N ILE A 64 -18.67 10.23 -4.17
CA ILE A 64 -18.11 10.33 -2.81
C ILE A 64 -17.66 8.98 -2.23
N ASN A 65 -18.25 7.87 -2.68
CA ASN A 65 -17.87 6.54 -2.23
C ASN A 65 -16.43 6.19 -2.60
N VAL A 66 -15.88 6.76 -3.68
CA VAL A 66 -14.48 6.52 -4.05
C VAL A 66 -13.57 7.05 -2.95
N LEU A 67 -13.81 8.29 -2.50
CA LEU A 67 -13.03 8.94 -1.46
C LEU A 67 -13.18 8.24 -0.10
N ILE A 68 -14.41 7.86 0.26
CA ILE A 68 -14.69 7.13 1.50
C ILE A 68 -13.92 5.80 1.53
N LEU A 69 -13.97 5.03 0.43
CA LEU A 69 -13.35 3.71 0.37
C LEU A 69 -11.83 3.80 0.28
N TRP A 70 -11.27 4.76 -0.47
CA TRP A 70 -9.84 5.04 -0.46
C TRP A 70 -9.33 5.42 0.93
N GLY A 71 -10.03 6.32 1.63
CA GLY A 71 -9.73 6.67 3.01
C GLY A 71 -9.71 5.44 3.93
N ALA A 72 -10.73 4.58 3.83
CA ALA A 72 -10.80 3.36 4.62
C ALA A 72 -9.66 2.36 4.31
N VAL A 73 -9.22 2.23 3.06
CA VAL A 73 -8.06 1.40 2.73
C VAL A 73 -6.78 1.94 3.38
N ILE A 74 -6.58 3.26 3.33
CA ILE A 74 -5.39 3.90 3.88
C ILE A 74 -5.37 3.78 5.41
N GLU A 75 -6.46 4.20 6.06
CA GLU A 75 -6.61 4.20 7.52
C GLU A 75 -6.41 2.81 8.11
N ARG A 76 -6.97 1.78 7.46
CA ARG A 76 -7.00 0.42 7.99
C ARG A 76 -5.99 -0.53 7.35
N GLY A 77 -5.26 -0.04 6.34
CA GLY A 77 -4.18 -0.76 5.67
C GLY A 77 -4.62 -2.00 4.88
N PHE A 78 -5.76 -1.93 4.19
CA PHE A 78 -6.22 -3.04 3.34
C PHE A 78 -5.34 -3.20 2.08
N SER A 79 -5.18 -4.44 1.64
CA SER A 79 -4.33 -4.87 0.52
C SER A 79 -4.94 -4.61 -0.86
N GLY A 80 -6.25 -4.39 -0.93
CA GLY A 80 -6.97 -4.24 -2.19
C GLY A 80 -8.19 -3.33 -2.12
N GLN A 81 -8.75 -3.04 -3.30
CA GLN A 81 -9.90 -2.15 -3.50
C GLN A 81 -11.19 -2.93 -3.83
N SER A 82 -11.28 -4.17 -3.34
CA SER A 82 -12.43 -5.06 -3.53
C SER A 82 -13.32 -5.05 -2.29
N TRP A 83 -14.60 -4.71 -2.48
CA TRP A 83 -15.55 -4.47 -1.40
C TRP A 83 -16.83 -5.26 -1.59
N LEU A 84 -17.46 -5.72 -0.51
CA LEU A 84 -18.69 -6.49 -0.56
C LEU A 84 -19.52 -6.31 0.71
N THR A 85 -20.84 -6.45 0.61
CA THR A 85 -21.71 -6.41 1.81
C THR A 85 -21.63 -7.72 2.59
N PHE A 86 -22.00 -7.69 3.87
CA PHE A 86 -22.05 -8.92 4.69
C PHE A 86 -22.86 -10.05 4.05
N ARG A 87 -24.02 -9.71 3.46
CA ARG A 87 -24.86 -10.70 2.75
C ARG A 87 -24.19 -11.23 1.48
N GLN A 88 -23.42 -10.40 0.78
CA GLN A 88 -22.65 -10.85 -0.38
C GLN A 88 -21.55 -11.82 0.05
N ALA A 89 -20.87 -11.58 1.18
CA ALA A 89 -19.85 -12.49 1.73
C ALA A 89 -20.44 -13.89 1.97
N LEU A 90 -21.56 -13.93 2.70
CA LEU A 90 -22.27 -15.18 2.99
C LEU A 90 -22.78 -15.86 1.71
N GLY A 91 -23.29 -15.08 0.76
CA GLY A 91 -23.83 -15.59 -0.50
C GLY A 91 -22.80 -16.29 -1.39
N ILE A 92 -21.51 -16.00 -1.21
CA ILE A 92 -20.40 -16.64 -1.92
C ILE A 92 -19.62 -17.63 -1.04
N GLY A 93 -20.17 -18.03 0.11
CA GLY A 93 -19.57 -19.05 0.99
C GLY A 93 -18.54 -18.52 1.99
N GLY A 94 -18.22 -17.23 1.97
CA GLY A 94 -17.33 -16.60 2.94
C GLY A 94 -18.08 -15.95 4.10
N ASN A 95 -17.34 -15.40 5.05
CA ASN A 95 -17.90 -14.67 6.19
C ASN A 95 -17.01 -13.49 6.56
N VAL A 96 -17.58 -12.44 7.14
CA VAL A 96 -16.80 -11.36 7.74
C VAL A 96 -16.27 -11.85 9.09
N ARG A 97 -14.97 -11.68 9.34
CA ARG A 97 -14.37 -12.14 10.61
C ARG A 97 -15.00 -11.43 11.81
N LYS A 98 -15.10 -12.15 12.92
CA LYS A 98 -15.67 -11.62 14.16
C LYS A 98 -14.85 -10.41 14.65
N GLY A 99 -15.53 -9.31 14.95
CA GLY A 99 -14.91 -8.07 15.46
C GLY A 99 -14.56 -7.06 14.37
N GLU A 100 -14.71 -7.40 13.09
CA GLU A 100 -14.50 -6.45 11.99
C GLU A 100 -15.63 -5.42 11.88
N HIS A 101 -15.26 -4.16 11.64
CA HIS A 101 -16.20 -3.06 11.40
C HIS A 101 -16.32 -2.77 9.90
N GLY A 102 -17.51 -2.49 9.40
CA GLY A 102 -17.72 -2.17 7.99
C GLY A 102 -17.61 -0.67 7.69
N THR A 103 -17.35 -0.33 6.43
CA THR A 103 -17.32 1.04 5.92
C THR A 103 -18.68 1.40 5.33
N THR A 104 -19.22 2.56 5.70
CA THR A 104 -20.51 3.05 5.18
C THR A 104 -20.33 3.75 3.84
N VAL A 105 -21.07 3.31 2.82
CA VAL A 105 -21.16 3.95 1.49
C VAL A 105 -22.60 4.40 1.24
N VAL A 106 -22.77 5.36 0.34
CA VAL A 106 -24.07 5.98 0.01
C VAL A 106 -24.48 5.70 -1.43
N TYR A 107 -25.75 5.44 -1.64
CA TYR A 107 -26.35 5.27 -2.97
C TYR A 107 -27.47 6.30 -3.13
N ALA A 108 -27.24 7.27 -4.02
CA ALA A 108 -28.22 8.29 -4.36
C ALA A 108 -28.95 7.87 -5.64
N ASP A 109 -30.27 7.94 -5.62
CA ASP A 109 -31.11 7.67 -6.79
C ASP A 109 -32.45 8.40 -6.63
N ARG A 110 -33.28 8.44 -7.67
CA ARG A 110 -34.59 9.09 -7.65
C ARG A 110 -35.67 8.06 -7.86
N PHE A 111 -36.75 8.16 -7.11
CA PHE A 111 -37.95 7.37 -7.37
C PHE A 111 -39.10 8.29 -7.73
N THR A 112 -39.96 7.84 -8.64
CA THR A 112 -41.16 8.56 -9.03
C THR A 112 -42.35 7.91 -8.35
N PRO A 113 -43.08 8.61 -7.47
CA PRO A 113 -44.32 8.11 -6.88
C PRO A 113 -45.34 7.75 -7.96
N GLU A 114 -46.15 6.72 -7.72
CA GLU A 114 -47.11 6.26 -8.74
C GLU A 114 -48.21 7.28 -9.04
N ASP A 115 -48.68 8.01 -8.03
CA ASP A 115 -49.63 9.12 -8.20
C ASP A 115 -49.05 10.22 -9.10
N GLU A 116 -47.74 10.41 -9.06
CA GLU A 116 -47.05 11.41 -9.87
C GLU A 116 -46.85 10.96 -11.32
N ARG A 117 -46.63 9.66 -11.53
CA ARG A 117 -46.69 9.06 -12.87
C ARG A 117 -48.06 9.23 -13.50
N ARG A 118 -49.13 8.93 -12.76
CA ARG A 118 -50.52 9.07 -13.23
C ARG A 118 -50.91 10.52 -13.52
N ARG A 119 -50.40 11.47 -12.75
CA ARG A 119 -50.61 12.92 -13.01
C ARG A 119 -49.92 13.36 -14.29
N ALA A 120 -48.64 12.99 -14.47
CA ALA A 120 -47.87 13.29 -15.66
C ALA A 120 -48.50 12.73 -16.95
N GLU A 121 -49.01 11.49 -16.90
CA GLU A 121 -49.72 10.86 -18.02
C GLU A 121 -51.02 11.59 -18.39
N ARG A 122 -51.73 12.16 -17.41
CA ARG A 122 -52.97 12.90 -17.62
C ARG A 122 -52.73 14.31 -18.16
N ASP A 123 -51.72 15.00 -17.62
CA ASP A 123 -51.52 16.43 -17.85
C ASP A 123 -50.47 16.72 -18.96
N GLY A 124 -49.75 15.69 -19.44
CA GLY A 124 -48.79 15.80 -20.53
C GLY A 124 -47.40 16.31 -20.12
N ASP A 125 -47.12 16.34 -18.81
CA ASP A 125 -45.87 16.86 -18.23
C ASP A 125 -44.92 15.74 -17.77
N GLU A 126 -43.66 16.08 -17.45
CA GLU A 126 -42.72 15.11 -16.87
C GLU A 126 -43.05 14.78 -15.40
N PRO A 127 -42.99 13.50 -14.97
CA PRO A 127 -43.33 13.12 -13.61
C PRO A 127 -42.24 13.52 -12.61
N GLY A 128 -42.64 14.20 -11.53
CA GLY A 128 -41.76 14.60 -10.43
C GLY A 128 -41.05 13.42 -9.76
N ALA A 129 -39.71 13.37 -9.91
CA ALA A 129 -38.89 12.35 -9.28
C ALA A 129 -38.32 12.84 -7.94
N ILE A 130 -38.59 12.08 -6.87
CA ILE A 130 -38.12 12.36 -5.50
C ILE A 130 -36.74 11.73 -5.30
N PRO A 131 -35.70 12.52 -4.98
CA PRO A 131 -34.39 11.98 -4.66
C PRO A 131 -34.38 11.27 -3.31
N PHE A 132 -33.71 10.13 -3.25
CA PHE A 132 -33.44 9.39 -2.02
C PHE A 132 -31.95 9.03 -1.90
N LEU A 133 -31.53 8.77 -0.66
CA LEU A 133 -30.19 8.31 -0.34
C LEU A 133 -30.31 7.05 0.52
N LYS A 134 -29.70 5.95 0.09
CA LYS A 134 -29.59 4.71 0.86
C LYS A 134 -28.16 4.56 1.37
N ARG A 135 -28.02 4.08 2.60
CA ARG A 135 -26.73 3.72 3.20
C ARG A 135 -26.54 2.22 3.09
N PHE A 136 -25.32 1.82 2.74
CA PHE A 136 -24.90 0.42 2.76
C PHE A 136 -23.61 0.29 3.57
N THR A 137 -23.48 -0.81 4.29
CA THR A 137 -22.23 -1.17 4.96
C THR A 137 -21.52 -2.21 4.12
N VAL A 138 -20.29 -1.90 3.72
CA VAL A 138 -19.42 -2.78 2.94
C VAL A 138 -18.17 -3.13 3.73
N PHE A 139 -17.61 -4.29 3.43
CA PHE A 139 -16.40 -4.83 4.04
C PHE A 139 -15.39 -5.04 2.91
N ASN A 140 -14.12 -4.77 3.20
CA ASN A 140 -13.05 -5.12 2.29
C ASN A 140 -12.89 -6.65 2.26
N THR A 141 -12.45 -7.21 1.14
CA THR A 141 -12.14 -8.65 1.05
C THR A 141 -11.17 -9.11 2.13
N ASP A 142 -10.26 -8.24 2.54
CA ASP A 142 -9.30 -8.49 3.62
C ASP A 142 -9.94 -8.72 4.98
N GLN A 143 -11.19 -8.30 5.18
CA GLN A 143 -11.94 -8.46 6.43
C GLN A 143 -12.72 -9.77 6.48
N CYS A 144 -12.67 -10.56 5.42
CA CYS A 144 -13.45 -11.78 5.28
C CYS A 144 -12.55 -13.02 5.36
N GLU A 145 -13.16 -14.17 5.64
CA GLU A 145 -12.58 -15.50 5.61
C GLU A 145 -13.45 -16.43 4.78
N GLY A 146 -12.88 -17.52 4.26
CA GLY A 146 -13.62 -18.50 3.45
C GLY A 146 -14.15 -17.96 2.12
N LEU A 147 -13.64 -16.82 1.62
CA LEU A 147 -14.00 -16.33 0.29
C LEU A 147 -13.40 -17.23 -0.80
N PRO A 148 -14.12 -17.47 -1.91
CA PRO A 148 -13.58 -18.16 -3.08
C PRO A 148 -12.28 -17.53 -3.60
N GLU A 149 -11.35 -18.36 -4.08
CA GLU A 149 -10.01 -17.93 -4.52
C GLU A 149 -10.05 -16.90 -5.68
N ASP A 150 -11.08 -16.95 -6.53
CA ASP A 150 -11.31 -16.01 -7.63
C ASP A 150 -11.79 -14.61 -7.18
N ILE A 151 -12.28 -14.51 -5.94
CA ILE A 151 -12.74 -13.28 -5.29
C ILE A 151 -11.67 -12.72 -4.35
N THR A 152 -10.83 -13.58 -3.77
CA THR A 152 -9.61 -13.13 -3.13
C THR A 152 -8.72 -12.47 -4.17
N THR A 153 -8.22 -11.28 -3.85
CA THR A 153 -7.34 -10.56 -4.76
C THR A 153 -6.01 -11.30 -4.82
N THR A 154 -5.89 -12.33 -5.65
CA THR A 154 -4.60 -12.87 -6.05
C THR A 154 -3.91 -11.75 -6.80
N VAL A 155 -2.94 -11.13 -6.13
CA VAL A 155 -2.04 -10.17 -6.77
C VAL A 155 -1.37 -10.94 -7.92
N PRO A 156 -1.55 -10.54 -9.18
CA PRO A 156 -0.82 -11.17 -10.27
C PRO A 156 0.68 -11.08 -9.96
N PRO A 157 1.49 -12.10 -10.28
CA PRO A 157 2.93 -11.96 -10.19
C PRO A 157 3.36 -10.71 -10.97
N PRO A 158 4.44 -10.04 -10.55
CA PRO A 158 4.92 -8.87 -11.24
C PRO A 158 5.10 -9.18 -12.73
N PRO A 159 4.57 -8.36 -13.66
CA PRO A 159 4.91 -8.48 -15.07
C PRO A 159 6.43 -8.55 -15.26
N GLU A 160 6.88 -9.40 -16.17
CA GLU A 160 8.30 -9.59 -16.49
C GLU A 160 8.97 -8.23 -16.76
N GLY A 161 10.17 -8.02 -16.21
CA GLY A 161 11.00 -6.83 -16.45
C GLY A 161 10.86 -5.67 -15.46
N LEU A 162 10.01 -5.77 -14.42
CA LEU A 162 9.89 -4.72 -13.40
C LEU A 162 10.90 -4.81 -12.26
N ILE A 163 11.46 -6.00 -12.04
CA ILE A 163 12.60 -6.23 -11.14
C ILE A 163 13.82 -6.39 -12.02
N LEU A 164 14.89 -5.66 -11.69
CA LEU A 164 16.14 -5.73 -12.45
C LEU A 164 16.82 -7.09 -12.22
N PRO A 165 17.35 -7.75 -13.26
CA PRO A 165 17.93 -9.09 -13.13
C PRO A 165 19.03 -9.18 -12.07
N GLN A 166 19.89 -8.17 -11.97
CA GLN A 166 20.95 -8.15 -10.96
C GLN A 166 20.42 -8.01 -9.53
N ALA A 167 19.26 -7.38 -9.35
CA ALA A 167 18.61 -7.30 -8.04
C ALA A 167 17.90 -8.60 -7.69
N GLU A 168 17.17 -9.19 -8.65
CA GLU A 168 16.52 -10.50 -8.48
C GLU A 168 17.54 -11.58 -8.12
N ALA A 169 18.66 -11.63 -8.86
CA ALA A 169 19.74 -12.57 -8.60
C ALA A 169 20.35 -12.40 -7.20
N LEU A 170 20.59 -11.15 -6.78
CA LEU A 170 21.15 -10.89 -5.46
C LEU A 170 20.17 -11.29 -4.34
N ILE A 171 18.90 -10.90 -4.45
CA ILE A 171 17.84 -11.23 -3.47
C ILE A 171 17.77 -12.74 -3.31
N ALA A 172 17.70 -13.50 -4.41
CA ALA A 172 17.64 -14.95 -4.39
C ALA A 172 18.90 -15.57 -3.74
N ALA A 173 20.09 -15.04 -4.06
CA ALA A 173 21.36 -15.55 -3.55
C ALA A 173 21.54 -15.33 -2.04
N THR A 174 20.91 -14.31 -1.44
CA THR A 174 20.99 -14.08 0.01
C THR A 174 20.40 -15.20 0.85
N GLY A 175 19.48 -16.01 0.28
CA GLY A 175 18.75 -17.05 1.00
C GLY A 175 17.79 -16.56 2.09
N VAL A 176 17.59 -15.24 2.22
CA VAL A 176 16.57 -14.68 3.11
C VAL A 176 15.18 -15.00 2.54
N ASP A 177 14.23 -15.41 3.39
CA ASP A 177 12.83 -15.59 2.99
C ASP A 177 12.26 -14.23 2.56
N PHE A 178 12.21 -14.01 1.25
CA PHE A 178 11.81 -12.74 0.64
C PHE A 178 10.47 -12.92 -0.07
N ARG A 179 9.45 -12.22 0.42
CA ARG A 179 8.06 -12.38 -0.01
C ARG A 179 7.59 -11.13 -0.72
N ILE A 180 7.13 -11.30 -1.96
CA ILE A 180 6.51 -10.23 -2.73
C ILE A 180 5.00 -10.33 -2.56
N GLY A 181 4.37 -9.27 -2.05
CA GLY A 181 2.94 -9.23 -1.77
C GLY A 181 2.59 -8.31 -0.61
N GLY A 182 1.30 -8.27 -0.27
CA GLY A 182 0.80 -7.39 0.78
C GLY A 182 1.01 -5.90 0.48
N ALA A 183 0.83 -5.08 1.51
CA ALA A 183 0.69 -3.63 1.38
C ALA A 183 1.81 -2.83 2.07
N ARG A 184 2.72 -3.52 2.76
CA ARG A 184 3.82 -2.90 3.51
C ARG A 184 5.11 -3.62 3.23
N ALA A 185 6.18 -2.83 3.18
CA ALA A 185 7.52 -3.33 3.31
C ALA A 185 7.88 -3.42 4.80
N PHE A 186 8.47 -4.54 5.20
CA PHE A 186 9.06 -4.72 6.52
C PHE A 186 9.93 -5.98 6.55
N TYR A 187 10.96 -5.95 7.38
CA TYR A 187 11.62 -7.14 7.90
C TYR A 187 10.97 -7.58 9.23
N ASN A 188 10.58 -8.85 9.33
CA ASN A 188 10.11 -9.45 10.57
C ASN A 188 11.24 -10.21 11.27
N SER A 189 11.80 -9.62 12.32
CA SER A 189 12.93 -10.20 13.06
C SER A 189 12.59 -11.48 13.84
N SER A 190 11.32 -11.68 14.23
CA SER A 190 10.91 -12.85 15.03
C SER A 190 10.74 -14.11 14.19
N HIS A 191 10.33 -13.95 12.93
CA HIS A 191 10.11 -15.05 11.99
C HIS A 191 11.13 -15.08 10.85
N ASP A 192 12.10 -14.18 10.86
CA ASP A 192 13.18 -14.05 9.87
C ASP A 192 12.68 -14.07 8.41
N PHE A 193 11.86 -13.09 8.04
CA PHE A 193 11.46 -12.89 6.65
C PHE A 193 11.32 -11.42 6.29
N VAL A 194 11.52 -11.11 5.01
CA VAL A 194 11.25 -9.82 4.40
C VAL A 194 9.93 -9.90 3.64
N GLN A 195 9.07 -8.92 3.85
CA GLN A 195 7.88 -8.69 3.03
C GLN A 195 8.07 -7.38 2.28
N VAL A 196 7.82 -7.37 0.98
CA VAL A 196 7.80 -6.14 0.17
C VAL A 196 6.56 -6.15 -0.73
N PRO A 197 5.87 -5.02 -0.92
CA PRO A 197 4.78 -4.94 -1.88
C PRO A 197 5.26 -5.27 -3.30
N PRO A 198 4.35 -5.63 -4.21
CA PRO A 198 4.69 -5.82 -5.61
C PRO A 198 5.27 -4.53 -6.24
N PRO A 199 6.21 -4.62 -7.20
CA PRO A 199 6.75 -3.45 -7.91
C PRO A 199 5.69 -2.52 -8.52
N GLN A 200 4.52 -3.04 -8.90
CA GLN A 200 3.41 -2.26 -9.47
C GLN A 200 2.73 -1.34 -8.43
N ALA A 201 2.99 -1.55 -7.14
CA ALA A 201 2.53 -0.68 -6.07
C ALA A 201 3.35 0.62 -5.99
N TYR A 202 4.51 0.69 -6.66
CA TYR A 202 5.39 1.85 -6.66
C TYR A 202 5.07 2.72 -7.87
N PHE A 203 5.03 4.05 -7.66
CA PHE A 203 4.81 5.03 -8.74
C PHE A 203 5.86 4.89 -9.85
N GLU A 204 7.12 4.76 -9.45
CA GLU A 204 8.23 4.41 -10.34
C GLU A 204 8.77 3.05 -9.89
N PRO A 205 8.58 1.98 -10.68
CA PRO A 205 9.00 0.63 -10.32
C PRO A 205 10.48 0.52 -9.94
N ILE A 206 11.34 1.39 -10.47
CA ILE A 206 12.78 1.44 -10.11
C ILE A 206 13.00 1.63 -8.60
N ASN A 207 12.11 2.35 -7.91
CA ASN A 207 12.19 2.61 -6.47
C ASN A 207 11.89 1.38 -5.61
N TRP A 208 11.29 0.34 -6.18
CA TRP A 208 11.04 -0.92 -5.49
C TRP A 208 12.35 -1.52 -4.94
N HIS A 209 13.44 -1.45 -5.71
CA HIS A 209 14.75 -1.96 -5.33
C HIS A 209 15.30 -1.31 -4.06
N ARG A 210 15.12 0.01 -3.91
CA ARG A 210 15.54 0.73 -2.69
C ARG A 210 14.83 0.17 -1.47
N THR A 211 13.51 -0.03 -1.55
CA THR A 211 12.76 -0.62 -0.44
C THR A 211 13.16 -2.07 -0.20
N ALA A 212 13.32 -2.88 -1.24
CA ALA A 212 13.75 -4.26 -1.10
C ALA A 212 15.11 -4.37 -0.38
N PHE A 213 16.08 -3.55 -0.77
CA PHE A 213 17.40 -3.55 -0.15
C PHE A 213 17.45 -2.84 1.21
N HIS A 214 16.56 -1.91 1.48
CA HIS A 214 16.35 -1.40 2.85
C HIS A 214 15.92 -2.55 3.78
N GLU A 215 14.89 -3.31 3.42
CA GLU A 215 14.39 -4.40 4.27
C GLU A 215 15.41 -5.54 4.39
N LEU A 216 16.16 -5.84 3.32
CA LEU A 216 17.30 -6.77 3.40
C LEU A 216 18.45 -6.20 4.24
N GLY A 217 18.61 -4.88 4.27
CA GLY A 217 19.47 -4.16 5.20
C GLY A 217 19.12 -4.52 6.64
N HIS A 218 17.85 -4.43 7.02
CA HIS A 218 17.38 -4.91 8.32
C HIS A 218 17.60 -6.41 8.52
N ALA A 219 17.27 -7.23 7.52
CA ALA A 219 17.44 -8.68 7.59
C ALA A 219 18.88 -9.06 7.92
N SER A 220 19.87 -8.41 7.30
CA SER A 220 21.31 -8.65 7.58
C SER A 220 21.67 -8.50 9.07
N GLY A 221 20.88 -7.72 9.84
CA GLY A 221 21.09 -7.52 11.27
C GLY A 221 20.61 -8.65 12.18
N HIS A 222 19.95 -9.68 11.64
CA HIS A 222 19.48 -10.83 12.43
C HIS A 222 20.59 -11.52 13.23
N SER A 223 20.20 -12.16 14.33
CA SER A 223 21.11 -12.84 15.26
C SER A 223 21.98 -13.92 14.60
N SER A 224 21.49 -14.60 13.56
CA SER A 224 22.25 -15.59 12.78
C SER A 224 23.14 -14.98 11.68
N ARG A 225 23.12 -13.65 11.51
CA ARG A 225 23.85 -12.91 10.47
C ARG A 225 24.83 -11.93 11.11
N LEU A 226 24.64 -10.62 10.97
CA LEU A 226 25.53 -9.61 11.56
C LEU A 226 25.23 -9.33 13.04
N GLY A 227 24.14 -9.89 13.59
CA GLY A 227 23.83 -9.81 15.02
C GLY A 227 23.73 -8.39 15.57
N ARG A 228 23.10 -7.48 14.81
CA ARG A 228 22.85 -6.10 15.25
C ARG A 228 21.70 -6.07 16.26
N ASP A 229 21.68 -5.03 17.09
CA ASP A 229 20.55 -4.76 17.99
C ASP A 229 19.38 -4.20 17.20
N LEU A 230 18.42 -5.07 16.85
CA LEU A 230 17.16 -4.72 16.20
C LEU A 230 16.04 -4.45 17.21
N SER A 231 16.39 -4.26 18.51
CA SER A 231 15.41 -3.92 19.54
C SER A 231 15.07 -2.43 19.52
N GLY A 232 13.85 -2.12 19.94
CA GLY A 232 13.34 -0.75 20.01
C GLY A 232 11.97 -0.63 19.38
N SER A 233 11.10 0.13 20.02
CA SER A 233 9.81 0.49 19.43
C SER A 233 9.97 1.59 18.39
N PHE A 234 9.04 1.65 17.44
CA PHE A 234 8.92 2.77 16.51
C PHE A 234 9.02 4.12 17.25
N GLY A 235 9.82 5.04 16.70
CA GLY A 235 10.08 6.36 17.29
C GLY A 235 11.13 6.38 18.43
N SER A 236 11.67 5.22 18.84
CA SER A 236 12.78 5.19 19.80
C SER A 236 14.12 5.53 19.14
N LYS A 237 15.12 5.93 19.94
CA LYS A 237 16.48 6.23 19.44
C LYS A 237 17.18 5.00 18.85
N ASN A 238 16.95 3.81 19.42
CA ASN A 238 17.54 2.57 18.88
C ASN A 238 16.92 2.22 17.52
N TYR A 239 15.60 2.34 17.40
CA TYR A 239 14.90 2.19 16.13
C TYR A 239 15.43 3.17 15.07
N ALA A 240 15.54 4.47 15.40
CA ALA A 240 16.04 5.48 14.46
C ALA A 240 17.49 5.22 13.98
N ARG A 241 18.34 4.62 14.83
CA ARG A 241 19.71 4.25 14.46
C ARG A 241 19.74 3.09 13.47
N GLU A 242 18.92 2.07 13.69
CA GLU A 242 18.85 0.91 12.79
C GLU A 242 18.21 1.27 11.44
N GLU A 243 17.18 2.12 11.43
CA GLU A 243 16.61 2.69 10.19
C GLU A 243 17.66 3.45 9.37
N LEU A 244 18.53 4.23 10.03
CA LEU A 244 19.63 4.92 9.36
C LEU A 244 20.62 3.93 8.73
N VAL A 245 20.94 2.83 9.43
CA VAL A 245 21.79 1.76 8.91
C VAL A 245 21.16 1.07 7.70
N ALA A 246 19.88 0.70 7.78
CA ALA A 246 19.16 0.02 6.71
C ALA A 246 18.99 0.89 5.46
N GLU A 247 18.66 2.17 5.61
CA GLU A 247 18.57 3.12 4.49
C GLU A 247 19.91 3.30 3.76
N MET A 248 21.01 3.49 4.50
CA MET A 248 22.35 3.58 3.88
C MET A 248 22.78 2.27 3.24
N ALA A 249 22.50 1.13 3.86
CA ALA A 249 22.82 -0.18 3.29
C ALA A 249 22.07 -0.40 1.97
N GLY A 250 20.77 -0.09 1.93
CA GLY A 250 19.97 -0.16 0.73
C GLY A 250 20.50 0.75 -0.39
N ALA A 251 20.91 1.97 -0.05
CA ALA A 251 21.54 2.89 -0.99
C ALA A 251 22.87 2.36 -1.54
N PHE A 252 23.74 1.79 -0.69
CA PHE A 252 25.02 1.23 -1.10
C PHE A 252 24.84 0.02 -2.03
N VAL A 253 23.89 -0.87 -1.72
CA VAL A 253 23.59 -2.03 -2.58
C VAL A 253 23.04 -1.57 -3.94
N CYS A 254 22.08 -0.63 -3.96
CA CYS A 254 21.58 -0.06 -5.22
C CYS A 254 22.72 0.53 -6.06
N ALA A 255 23.59 1.34 -5.45
CA ALA A 255 24.73 1.95 -6.14
C ALA A 255 25.70 0.89 -6.70
N SER A 256 26.04 -0.14 -5.93
CA SER A 256 26.91 -1.24 -6.38
C SER A 256 26.30 -2.06 -7.52
N LEU A 257 24.97 -2.11 -7.61
CA LEU A 257 24.22 -2.79 -8.68
C LEU A 257 23.95 -1.90 -9.91
N GLY A 258 24.43 -0.65 -9.91
CA GLY A 258 24.14 0.32 -10.97
C GLY A 258 22.66 0.69 -11.04
N ILE A 259 21.93 0.57 -9.94
CA ILE A 259 20.52 0.92 -9.82
C ILE A 259 20.46 2.37 -9.34
N GLU A 260 19.78 3.22 -10.09
CA GLU A 260 19.56 4.62 -9.77
C GLU A 260 18.08 4.85 -9.44
N PRO A 261 17.64 4.66 -8.18
CA PRO A 261 16.30 5.04 -7.76
C PRO A 261 16.10 6.55 -7.86
N THR A 262 14.86 6.99 -8.02
CA THR A 262 14.56 8.42 -7.94
C THR A 262 14.66 8.88 -6.49
N VAL A 263 15.23 10.07 -6.30
CA VAL A 263 15.44 10.65 -4.98
C VAL A 263 14.09 11.05 -4.38
N ARG A 264 13.84 10.72 -3.11
CA ARG A 264 12.76 11.33 -2.34
C ARG A 264 13.28 11.99 -1.08
N HIS A 265 12.72 13.15 -0.76
CA HIS A 265 12.89 13.83 0.53
C HIS A 265 12.38 12.89 1.62
N ALA A 266 13.31 12.31 2.38
CA ALA A 266 13.00 11.28 3.36
C ALA A 266 12.35 11.91 4.60
N ASP A 267 11.17 11.41 4.96
CA ASP A 267 10.46 11.71 6.21
C ASP A 267 11.32 11.40 7.46
N TYR A 268 12.46 10.70 7.29
CA TYR A 268 13.45 10.33 8.29
C TYR A 268 14.59 11.33 8.51
N ILE A 269 14.72 12.37 7.66
CA ILE A 269 15.76 13.41 7.83
C ILE A 269 15.60 14.11 9.18
N GLY A 270 14.36 14.31 9.66
CA GLY A 270 14.11 14.90 10.97
C GLY A 270 14.69 14.09 12.12
N SER A 271 14.38 12.79 12.19
CA SER A 271 14.90 11.88 13.22
C SER A 271 16.40 11.63 13.09
N TRP A 272 16.94 11.61 11.87
CA TRP A 272 18.38 11.49 11.65
C TRP A 272 19.10 12.76 12.07
N LEU A 273 18.58 13.95 11.78
CA LEU A 273 19.16 15.21 12.23
C LEU A 273 19.23 15.30 13.76
N GLU A 274 18.26 14.77 14.50
CA GLU A 274 18.34 14.71 15.97
C GLU A 274 19.45 13.77 16.45
N VAL A 275 19.56 12.57 15.87
CA VAL A 275 20.63 11.61 16.19
C VAL A 275 22.02 12.16 15.82
N LEU A 276 22.13 12.88 14.70
CA LEU A 276 23.36 13.47 14.21
C LEU A 276 23.79 14.74 14.96
N ARG A 277 22.84 15.47 15.56
CA ARG A 277 23.12 16.66 16.38
C ARG A 277 23.59 16.31 17.79
N GLU A 278 23.17 15.16 18.32
CA GLU A 278 23.56 14.71 19.66
C GLU A 278 24.91 13.97 19.69
N ASP A 279 25.36 13.41 18.57
CA ASP A 279 26.59 12.60 18.48
C ASP A 279 27.22 12.73 17.09
N ASP A 280 28.28 13.50 17.01
CA ASP A 280 29.06 13.79 15.78
C ASP A 280 29.67 12.53 15.14
N ARG A 281 29.77 11.44 15.89
CA ARG A 281 30.24 10.12 15.41
C ARG A 281 29.11 9.17 15.07
N ALA A 282 27.85 9.50 15.32
CA ALA A 282 26.71 8.63 15.02
C ALA A 282 26.60 8.31 13.53
N ILE A 283 26.84 9.30 12.65
CA ILE A 283 26.87 9.05 11.20
C ILE A 283 27.97 8.08 10.80
N VAL A 284 29.17 8.21 11.39
CA VAL A 284 30.33 7.36 11.05
C VAL A 284 30.07 5.92 11.48
N ARG A 285 29.48 5.71 12.67
CA ARG A 285 29.12 4.37 13.15
C ARG A 285 27.99 3.76 12.33
N ALA A 286 26.96 4.53 12.00
CA ALA A 286 25.87 4.07 11.16
C ALA A 286 26.36 3.73 9.74
N ALA A 287 27.20 4.57 9.14
CA ALA A 287 27.80 4.31 7.84
C ALA A 287 28.68 3.05 7.86
N SER A 288 29.50 2.87 8.90
CA SER A 288 30.31 1.65 9.06
C SER A 288 29.45 0.39 9.19
N ALA A 289 28.35 0.45 9.95
CA ALA A 289 27.41 -0.66 10.07
C ALA A 289 26.65 -0.92 8.75
N ALA A 290 26.28 0.14 8.03
CA ALA A 290 25.64 0.05 6.72
C ALA A 290 26.57 -0.53 5.66
N SER A 291 27.86 -0.18 5.66
CA SER A 291 28.86 -0.81 4.80
C SER A 291 28.95 -2.31 5.08
N LYS A 292 29.04 -2.73 6.35
CA LYS A 292 29.03 -4.16 6.71
C LYS A 292 27.76 -4.87 6.26
N ALA A 293 26.60 -4.23 6.37
CA ALA A 293 25.32 -4.76 5.90
C ALA A 293 25.30 -4.91 4.37
N ALA A 294 25.77 -3.89 3.64
CA ALA A 294 25.89 -3.93 2.19
C ALA A 294 26.91 -4.98 1.73
N ASP A 295 28.08 -5.04 2.34
CA ASP A 295 29.12 -6.04 2.07
C ASP A 295 28.60 -7.46 2.30
N TYR A 296 27.86 -7.67 3.40
CA TYR A 296 27.20 -8.95 3.66
C TYR A 296 26.24 -9.34 2.53
N LEU A 297 25.38 -8.41 2.09
CA LEU A 297 24.43 -8.69 1.02
C LEU A 297 25.15 -8.93 -0.32
N LEU A 298 26.11 -8.07 -0.67
CA LEU A 298 26.85 -8.13 -1.93
C LEU A 298 27.80 -9.34 -2.01
N ALA A 299 28.21 -9.92 -0.88
CA ALA A 299 29.02 -11.15 -0.87
C ALA A 299 28.30 -12.35 -1.50
N PHE A 300 26.97 -12.28 -1.67
CA PHE A 300 26.18 -13.29 -2.38
C PHE A 300 26.07 -13.04 -3.89
N GLN A 301 26.64 -11.95 -4.41
CA GLN A 301 26.70 -11.75 -5.85
C GLN A 301 27.53 -12.87 -6.50
N ILE A 302 26.93 -13.54 -7.46
CA ILE A 302 27.65 -14.44 -8.36
C ILE A 302 28.15 -13.55 -9.49
N ASP A 303 29.47 -13.35 -9.59
CA ASP A 303 30.04 -12.72 -10.77
C ASP A 303 29.59 -13.51 -12.01
N PRO A 304 29.01 -12.87 -13.04
CA PRO A 304 28.80 -13.56 -14.29
C PRO A 304 30.15 -14.09 -14.77
N PRO A 305 30.22 -15.30 -15.34
CA PRO A 305 31.48 -15.82 -15.86
C PRO A 305 32.07 -14.76 -16.78
N GLN A 306 33.27 -14.25 -16.43
CA GLN A 306 33.99 -13.31 -17.26
C GLN A 306 33.99 -13.85 -18.68
N SER A 307 33.37 -13.11 -19.61
CA SER A 307 33.45 -13.46 -21.02
C SER A 307 34.94 -13.54 -21.34
N ILE A 308 35.41 -14.74 -21.65
CA ILE A 308 36.73 -14.94 -22.21
C ILE A 308 36.70 -14.13 -23.50
N ALA A 309 37.32 -12.95 -23.48
CA ALA A 309 37.59 -12.18 -24.66
C ALA A 309 38.44 -13.09 -25.55
N ILE A 310 37.79 -13.72 -26.53
CA ILE A 310 38.50 -14.46 -27.57
C ILE A 310 39.26 -13.39 -28.35
N ASP A 311 40.57 -13.39 -28.13
CA ASP A 311 41.54 -12.55 -28.80
C ASP A 311 41.53 -12.88 -30.31
N LEU A 312 40.64 -12.21 -31.05
CA LEU A 312 40.61 -12.22 -32.51
C LEU A 312 41.76 -11.34 -33.04
N ALA A 313 43.01 -11.75 -32.78
CA ALA A 313 44.20 -11.09 -33.31
C ALA A 313 45.30 -12.07 -33.77
N ALA A 314 44.97 -13.35 -33.98
CA ALA A 314 45.96 -14.37 -34.37
C ALA A 314 45.72 -15.07 -35.74
N SER A 315 44.74 -14.65 -36.56
CA SER A 315 44.42 -15.35 -37.83
C SER A 315 44.78 -14.58 -39.13
N GLU A 316 45.49 -13.45 -39.08
CA GLU A 316 45.93 -12.74 -40.30
C GLU A 316 47.44 -12.81 -40.58
N ARG A 317 48.15 -13.83 -40.07
CA ARG A 317 49.59 -14.03 -40.40
C ARG A 317 49.92 -15.36 -41.10
N HIS A 318 48.97 -15.97 -41.79
CA HIS A 318 49.25 -17.10 -42.70
C HIS A 318 48.42 -17.02 -43.99
N ALA A 319 48.57 -15.91 -44.70
CA ALA A 319 48.28 -15.84 -46.14
C ALA A 319 49.32 -14.90 -46.79
N ALA A 320 50.53 -15.43 -46.93
CA ALA A 320 51.57 -14.96 -47.84
C ALA A 320 52.04 -16.17 -48.64
#